data_AF-A0A2J4Y0P2-F1
#
_entry.id   AF-A0A2J4Y0P2-F1
#
_cell.length_a   1.000
_cell.length_b   1.000
_cell.length_c   1.000
_cell.angle_alpha   90.00
_cell.angle_beta   90.00
_cell.angle_gamma   90.00
#
_symmetry.space_group_name_H-M   'P 1'
#
loop_
_entity.id
_entity.type
_entity.pdbx_description
1 polymer ?
#
loop_
_entity_poly.entity_id
_entity_poly.type
_entity_poly.pdbx_seq_one_letter_code
_entity_poly.pdbx_strand_id
1 'polypeptide(L)'
;MNNKRVALVTGASSGIGEATAHQLLAAGYKVYGTSRRGSQAGTHRFPLLTLDVTDDASVGAAIDDLLRLEGRIDILVNNAGFGVAPAAAEESSIEQAWSIFDTNFLGIVRLTRAVLPHMRRQGSGRIINIGSILGVVPLPYVALYAASKHAVEGYTG
;
A
#
# COMPACT_ATOMS: atom_id res chain seq x y z
N MET A 1 18.15 -18.59 -13.55
CA MET A 1 17.29 -17.93 -12.54
C MET A 1 16.59 -16.75 -13.19
N ASN A 2 15.28 -16.65 -13.08
CA ASN A 2 14.50 -15.60 -13.76
C ASN A 2 14.76 -14.26 -13.04
N ASN A 3 15.62 -13.40 -13.61
CA ASN A 3 16.07 -12.14 -13.02
C ASN A 3 15.00 -11.03 -13.10
N LYS A 4 13.72 -11.38 -12.95
CA LYS A 4 12.62 -10.42 -13.03
C LYS A 4 12.58 -9.61 -11.75
N ARG A 5 12.43 -8.29 -11.91
CA ARG A 5 12.21 -7.38 -10.79
C ARG A 5 10.84 -7.65 -10.16
N VAL A 6 10.77 -7.54 -8.85
CA VAL A 6 9.61 -7.90 -8.03
C VAL A 6 8.87 -6.64 -7.60
N ALA A 7 7.57 -6.60 -7.82
CA ALA A 7 6.71 -5.52 -7.36
C ALA A 7 5.66 -6.03 -6.37
N LEU A 8 5.54 -5.33 -5.24
CA LEU A 8 4.50 -5.53 -4.24
C LEU A 8 3.49 -4.39 -4.33
N VAL A 9 2.20 -4.71 -4.51
CA VAL A 9 1.11 -3.71 -4.55
C VAL A 9 0.11 -4.00 -3.44
N THR A 10 -0.05 -3.09 -2.48
CA THR A 10 -1.00 -3.27 -1.38
C THR A 10 -2.43 -2.95 -1.79
N GLY A 11 -3.42 -3.68 -1.27
CA GLY A 11 -4.83 -3.46 -1.63
C GLY A 11 -5.13 -3.70 -3.12
N ALA A 12 -4.54 -4.75 -3.68
CA ALA A 12 -4.57 -5.05 -5.12
C ALA A 12 -5.66 -6.04 -5.53
N SER A 13 -6.62 -6.33 -4.65
CA SER A 13 -7.75 -7.22 -4.98
C SER A 13 -8.83 -6.56 -5.84
N SER A 14 -8.79 -5.24 -6.02
CA SER A 14 -9.72 -4.49 -6.87
C SER A 14 -9.19 -3.09 -7.19
N GLY A 15 -9.90 -2.37 -8.07
CA GLY A 15 -9.76 -0.93 -8.28
C GLY A 15 -8.37 -0.51 -8.76
N ILE A 16 -7.86 0.60 -8.23
CA ILE A 16 -6.57 1.19 -8.62
C ILE A 16 -5.41 0.22 -8.35
N GLY A 17 -5.46 -0.52 -7.24
CA GLY A 17 -4.42 -1.49 -6.88
C GLY A 17 -4.33 -2.64 -7.88
N GLU A 18 -5.48 -3.24 -8.23
CA GLU A 18 -5.53 -4.31 -9.24
C GLU A 18 -5.08 -3.83 -10.61
N ALA A 19 -5.56 -2.66 -11.06
CA ALA A 19 -5.15 -2.06 -12.33
C ALA A 19 -3.64 -1.78 -12.36
N THR A 20 -3.08 -1.27 -11.26
CA THR A 20 -1.63 -1.02 -11.13
C THR A 20 -0.84 -2.33 -11.20
N ALA A 21 -1.30 -3.38 -10.50
CA ALA A 21 -0.67 -4.69 -10.55
C ALA A 21 -0.68 -5.28 -11.98
N HIS A 22 -1.77 -5.13 -12.73
CA HIS A 22 -1.83 -5.53 -14.13
C HIS A 22 -0.85 -4.76 -15.03
N GLN A 23 -0.71 -3.45 -14.85
CA GLN A 23 0.24 -2.65 -15.62
C GLN A 23 1.69 -3.03 -15.32
N LEU A 24 2.01 -3.31 -14.04
CA LEU A 24 3.34 -3.79 -13.67
C LEU A 24 3.64 -5.18 -14.26
N LEU A 25 2.67 -6.09 -14.30
CA LEU A 25 2.81 -7.37 -15.00
C LEU A 25 3.09 -7.16 -16.50
N ALA A 26 2.34 -6.28 -17.15
CA ALA A 26 2.53 -5.96 -18.57
C ALA A 26 3.91 -5.34 -18.85
N ALA A 27 4.44 -4.57 -17.89
CA ALA A 27 5.79 -4.02 -17.92
C ALA A 27 6.91 -5.03 -17.60
N GLY A 28 6.58 -6.32 -17.38
CA GLY A 28 7.53 -7.41 -17.22
C GLY A 28 7.98 -7.68 -15.78
N TYR A 29 7.39 -7.00 -14.79
CA TYR A 29 7.65 -7.29 -13.37
C TYR A 29 7.00 -8.61 -12.96
N LYS A 30 7.57 -9.27 -11.96
CA LYS A 30 6.86 -10.29 -11.19
C LYS A 30 6.08 -9.56 -10.10
N VAL A 31 4.76 -9.70 -10.10
CA VAL A 31 3.88 -8.92 -9.22
C VAL A 31 3.28 -9.81 -8.15
N TYR A 32 3.28 -9.29 -6.93
CA TYR A 32 2.50 -9.79 -5.79
C TYR A 32 1.56 -8.67 -5.37
N GLY A 33 0.27 -8.96 -5.37
CA GLY A 33 -0.72 -8.09 -4.77
C GLY A 33 -0.97 -8.48 -3.31
N THR A 34 -1.65 -7.63 -2.56
CA THR A 34 -2.14 -8.00 -1.23
C THR A 34 -3.59 -7.61 -1.00
N SER A 35 -4.24 -8.33 -0.08
CA SER A 35 -5.54 -7.99 0.48
C SER A 35 -5.63 -8.50 1.92
N ARG A 36 -6.59 -8.00 2.72
CA ARG A 36 -6.78 -8.49 4.10
C ARG A 36 -7.12 -9.98 4.21
N ARG A 37 -7.55 -10.62 3.12
CA ARG A 37 -7.96 -12.03 3.11
C ARG A 37 -7.08 -12.91 2.22
N GLY A 38 -6.11 -12.31 1.52
CA GLY A 38 -5.43 -12.96 0.39
C GLY A 38 -6.41 -13.37 -0.71
N SER A 39 -6.00 -14.28 -1.59
CA SER A 39 -6.92 -15.04 -2.45
C SER A 39 -6.33 -16.38 -2.88
N GLN A 40 -7.19 -17.28 -3.36
CA GLN A 40 -6.75 -18.54 -3.96
C GLN A 40 -6.06 -18.30 -5.30
N ALA A 41 -5.08 -19.15 -5.62
CA ALA A 41 -4.37 -19.12 -6.89
C ALA A 41 -5.34 -19.21 -8.08
N GLY A 42 -5.10 -18.40 -9.11
CA GLY A 42 -5.90 -18.39 -10.35
C GLY A 42 -7.08 -17.42 -10.36
N THR A 43 -7.43 -16.80 -9.22
CA THR A 43 -8.46 -15.74 -9.16
C THR A 43 -7.99 -14.43 -9.81
N HIS A 44 -6.72 -14.08 -9.63
CA HIS A 44 -6.06 -12.94 -10.28
C HIS A 44 -4.86 -13.44 -11.09
N ARG A 45 -4.37 -12.61 -12.02
CA ARG A 45 -3.17 -12.92 -12.83
C ARG A 45 -1.86 -12.88 -12.03
N PHE A 46 -1.93 -12.46 -10.78
CA PHE A 46 -0.84 -12.39 -9.81
C PHE A 46 -1.30 -13.02 -8.49
N PRO A 47 -0.39 -13.54 -7.65
CA PRO A 47 -0.74 -14.00 -6.31
C PRO A 47 -1.19 -12.84 -5.41
N LEU A 48 -2.22 -13.08 -4.58
CA LEU A 48 -2.60 -12.19 -3.49
C LEU A 48 -2.14 -12.74 -2.15
N LEU A 49 -1.19 -12.05 -1.51
CA LEU A 49 -0.77 -12.34 -0.15
C LEU A 49 -1.77 -11.74 0.86
N THR A 50 -1.94 -12.39 2.00
CA THR A 50 -2.69 -11.82 3.12
C THR A 50 -1.88 -10.70 3.77
N LEU A 51 -2.47 -9.52 3.84
CA LEU A 51 -1.88 -8.36 4.51
C LEU A 51 -2.97 -7.45 5.07
N ASP A 52 -2.90 -7.21 6.38
CA ASP A 52 -3.50 -6.04 7.01
C ASP A 52 -2.43 -4.99 7.29
N VAL A 53 -2.58 -3.80 6.70
CA VAL A 53 -1.56 -2.73 6.81
C VAL A 53 -1.59 -2.03 8.16
N THR A 54 -2.61 -2.27 8.98
CA THR A 54 -2.71 -1.72 10.34
C THR A 54 -2.05 -2.62 11.40
N ASP A 55 -1.62 -3.82 11.04
CA ASP A 55 -1.02 -4.80 11.96
C ASP A 55 0.45 -5.08 11.64
N ASP A 56 1.34 -4.77 12.58
CA ASP A 56 2.78 -4.97 12.42
C ASP A 56 3.15 -6.43 12.18
N ALA A 57 2.44 -7.38 12.81
CA ALA A 57 2.69 -8.81 12.64
C ALA A 57 2.29 -9.27 11.23
N SER A 58 1.12 -8.86 10.74
CA SER A 58 0.68 -9.11 9.37
C SER A 58 1.65 -8.53 8.33
N VAL A 59 2.15 -7.31 8.56
CA VAL A 59 3.16 -6.68 7.71
C VAL A 59 4.45 -7.49 7.68
N GLY A 60 5.01 -7.83 8.84
CA GLY A 60 6.23 -8.63 8.93
C GLY A 60 6.12 -9.95 8.19
N ALA A 61 5.04 -10.69 8.44
CA ALA A 61 4.79 -11.99 7.81
C ALA A 61 4.71 -11.89 6.28
N ALA A 62 3.99 -10.91 5.74
CA ALA A 62 3.84 -10.77 4.29
C ALA A 62 5.16 -10.39 3.60
N ILE A 63 5.97 -9.53 4.22
CA ILE A 63 7.28 -9.14 3.67
C ILE A 63 8.26 -10.31 3.75
N ASP A 64 8.31 -11.03 4.87
CA ASP A 64 9.16 -12.21 5.03
C ASP A 64 8.80 -13.31 4.03
N ASP A 65 7.51 -13.55 3.80
CA ASP A 65 7.05 -14.51 2.81
C ASP A 65 7.48 -14.13 1.39
N LEU A 66 7.33 -12.86 1.01
CA LEU A 66 7.74 -12.39 -0.31
C LEU A 66 9.26 -12.51 -0.51
N LEU A 67 10.04 -12.15 0.52
CA LEU A 67 11.49 -12.28 0.49
C LEU A 67 11.95 -13.74 0.47
N ARG A 68 11.24 -14.65 1.14
CA ARG A 68 11.51 -16.09 1.07
C ARG A 68 11.25 -16.63 -0.33
N LEU A 69 10.22 -16.13 -1.03
CA LEU A 69 9.87 -16.56 -2.38
C LEU A 69 10.84 -16.01 -3.45
N GLU A 70 11.21 -14.73 -3.35
CA GLU A 70 11.90 -14.03 -4.44
C GLU A 70 13.28 -13.48 -4.08
N GLY A 71 13.63 -13.41 -2.80
CA GLY A 71 14.89 -12.85 -2.30
C GLY A 71 15.02 -11.32 -2.44
N ARG A 72 14.02 -10.64 -3.02
CA ARG A 72 14.09 -9.19 -3.32
C ARG A 72 12.71 -8.54 -3.41
N ILE A 73 12.67 -7.23 -3.21
CA ILE A 73 11.53 -6.36 -3.51
C ILE A 73 12.07 -5.11 -4.22
N ASP A 74 11.68 -4.89 -5.47
CA ASP A 74 12.20 -3.78 -6.29
C ASP A 74 11.24 -2.58 -6.31
N ILE A 75 9.94 -2.85 -6.31
CA ILE A 75 8.88 -1.84 -6.27
C ILE A 75 7.96 -2.15 -5.10
N LEU A 76 7.70 -1.15 -4.26
CA LEU A 76 6.59 -1.15 -3.30
C LEU A 76 5.59 -0.08 -3.72
N VAL A 77 4.35 -0.48 -3.99
CA VAL A 77 3.24 0.43 -4.21
C VAL A 77 2.31 0.36 -3.00
N ASN A 78 2.32 1.41 -2.18
CA ASN A 78 1.39 1.55 -1.08
C ASN A 78 0.07 2.14 -1.60
N ASN A 79 -0.88 1.27 -1.95
CA ASN A 79 -2.18 1.63 -2.49
C ASN A 79 -3.34 1.37 -1.50
N ALA A 80 -3.18 0.43 -0.56
CA ALA A 80 -4.20 0.16 0.45
C ALA A 80 -4.60 1.46 1.18
N GLY A 81 -5.90 1.74 1.19
CA GLY A 81 -6.46 2.94 1.78
C GLY A 81 -7.96 3.02 1.55
N PHE A 82 -8.63 3.87 2.32
CA PHE A 82 -10.07 4.09 2.20
C PHE A 82 -10.44 5.55 2.49
N GLY A 83 -11.64 5.93 2.08
CA GLY A 83 -12.25 7.22 2.41
C GLY A 83 -13.30 7.05 3.51
N VAL A 84 -13.60 8.14 4.22
CA VAL A 84 -14.79 8.23 5.08
C VAL A 84 -15.95 8.83 4.30
N ALA A 85 -17.18 8.58 4.75
CA ALA A 85 -18.35 9.26 4.21
C ALA A 85 -18.17 10.78 4.32
N PRO A 86 -18.60 11.58 3.33
CA PRO A 86 -18.48 13.02 3.42
C PRO A 86 -19.23 13.55 4.64
N ALA A 87 -18.53 14.33 5.46
CA ALA A 87 -19.05 14.84 6.73
C ALA A 87 -18.31 16.14 7.11
N ALA A 88 -19.00 17.05 7.80
CA ALA A 88 -18.34 18.19 8.42
C ALA A 88 -17.28 17.73 9.43
N ALA A 89 -16.38 18.62 9.83
CA ALA A 89 -15.21 18.21 10.61
C ALA A 89 -15.59 17.64 11.98
N GLU A 90 -16.60 18.22 12.62
CA GLU A 90 -17.16 17.84 13.92
C GLU A 90 -18.09 16.61 13.85
N GLU A 91 -18.53 16.22 12.65
CA GLU A 91 -19.41 15.06 12.42
C GLU A 91 -18.63 13.74 12.32
N SER A 92 -17.29 13.81 12.32
CA SER A 92 -16.42 12.63 12.33
C SER A 92 -15.93 12.32 13.74
N SER A 93 -16.00 11.04 14.13
CA SER A 93 -15.51 10.59 15.43
C SER A 93 -13.98 10.49 15.47
N ILE A 94 -13.41 10.48 16.68
CA ILE A 94 -11.98 10.26 16.88
C ILE A 94 -11.57 8.86 16.43
N GLU A 95 -12.43 7.87 16.58
CA GLU A 95 -12.21 6.49 16.11
C GLU A 95 -12.12 6.43 14.58
N GLN A 96 -12.94 7.22 13.87
CA GLN A 96 -12.82 7.36 12.42
C GLN A 96 -11.50 8.02 12.02
N ALA A 97 -11.06 9.04 12.78
CA ALA A 97 -9.76 9.67 12.58
C ALA A 97 -8.60 8.69 12.81
N TRP A 98 -8.65 7.87 13.85
CA TRP A 98 -7.66 6.82 14.08
C TRP A 98 -7.65 5.81 12.93
N SER A 99 -8.80 5.27 12.56
CA SER A 99 -8.91 4.24 11.53
C SER A 99 -8.35 4.71 10.18
N ILE A 100 -8.70 5.93 9.76
CA ILE A 100 -8.24 6.45 8.46
C ILE A 100 -6.75 6.78 8.46
N PHE A 101 -6.22 7.37 9.54
CA PHE A 101 -4.77 7.62 9.65
C PHE A 101 -3.98 6.32 9.74
N ASP A 102 -4.49 5.34 10.49
CA ASP A 102 -3.79 4.07 10.69
C ASP A 102 -3.63 3.30 9.37
N THR A 103 -4.67 3.29 8.53
CA THR A 103 -4.60 2.64 7.21
C THR A 103 -3.88 3.52 6.17
N ASN A 104 -4.34 4.76 5.97
CA ASN A 104 -3.89 5.58 4.84
C ASN A 104 -2.48 6.15 5.02
N PHE A 105 -2.03 6.33 6.26
CA PHE A 105 -0.73 6.94 6.56
C PHE A 105 0.19 5.98 7.33
N LEU A 106 -0.20 5.51 8.51
CA LEU A 106 0.67 4.62 9.30
C LEU A 106 0.92 3.29 8.59
N GLY A 107 -0.04 2.78 7.81
CA GLY A 107 0.16 1.62 6.95
C GLY A 107 1.29 1.81 5.93
N ILE A 108 1.41 3.00 5.32
CA ILE A 108 2.54 3.36 4.46
C ILE A 108 3.85 3.36 5.26
N VAL A 109 3.84 3.94 6.46
CA VAL A 109 5.02 4.01 7.31
C VAL A 109 5.49 2.61 7.71
N ARG A 110 4.58 1.72 8.13
CA ARG A 110 4.88 0.33 8.49
C ARG A 110 5.49 -0.44 7.33
N LEU A 111 4.85 -0.41 6.17
CA LEU A 111 5.33 -1.08 4.95
C LEU A 111 6.69 -0.55 4.52
N THR A 112 6.87 0.77 4.52
CA THR A 112 8.14 1.42 4.18
C THR A 112 9.23 0.97 5.15
N ARG A 113 8.97 0.97 6.46
CA ARG A 113 9.94 0.51 7.47
C ARG A 113 10.33 -0.96 7.30
N ALA A 114 9.37 -1.82 6.94
CA ALA A 114 9.62 -3.23 6.71
C ALA A 114 10.42 -3.48 5.43
N VAL A 115 10.14 -2.76 4.34
CA VAL A 115 10.76 -3.01 3.02
C VAL A 115 12.08 -2.26 2.81
N LEU A 116 12.18 -1.01 3.28
CA LEU A 116 13.30 -0.13 2.98
C LEU A 116 14.69 -0.69 3.38
N PRO A 117 14.87 -1.38 4.52
CA PRO A 117 16.15 -2.01 4.84
C PRO A 117 16.62 -3.04 3.79
N HIS A 118 15.68 -3.76 3.16
CA HIS A 118 15.97 -4.72 2.12
C HIS A 118 16.38 -4.01 0.83
N MET A 119 15.63 -2.99 0.42
CA MET A 119 15.98 -2.14 -0.74
C MET A 119 17.36 -1.46 -0.56
N ARG A 120 17.69 -1.02 0.66
CA ARG A 120 19.01 -0.46 0.98
C ARG A 120 20.14 -1.48 0.81
N ARG A 121 19.98 -2.70 1.34
CA ARG A 121 20.95 -3.79 1.15
C ARG A 121 21.08 -4.22 -0.32
N GLN A 122 19.98 -4.21 -1.05
CA GLN A 122 19.94 -4.45 -2.49
C GLN A 122 20.66 -3.35 -3.30
N GLY A 123 20.86 -2.15 -2.74
CA GLY A 123 21.39 -0.98 -3.44
C GLY A 123 20.41 -0.34 -4.44
N SER A 124 19.15 -0.80 -4.46
CA SER A 124 18.11 -0.27 -5.35
C SER A 124 16.72 -0.60 -4.83
N GLY A 125 15.77 0.29 -5.13
CA GLY A 125 14.35 0.08 -4.88
C GLY A 125 13.56 1.35 -5.17
N ARG A 126 12.24 1.22 -5.34
CA ARG A 126 11.33 2.35 -5.49
C ARG A 126 10.08 2.14 -4.66
N ILE A 127 9.74 3.16 -3.87
CA ILE A 127 8.50 3.21 -3.08
C ILE A 127 7.59 4.24 -3.75
N ILE A 128 6.35 3.85 -4.00
CA ILE A 128 5.32 4.67 -4.62
C ILE A 128 4.13 4.71 -3.65
N ASN A 129 3.82 5.90 -3.14
CA ASN A 129 2.69 6.10 -2.24
C ASN A 129 1.52 6.68 -3.04
N ILE A 130 0.36 6.04 -2.99
CA ILE A 130 -0.83 6.55 -3.67
C ILE A 130 -1.43 7.70 -2.85
N GLY A 131 -1.14 8.92 -3.31
CA GLY A 131 -1.67 10.16 -2.77
C GLY A 131 -3.10 10.47 -3.23
N SER A 132 -3.46 11.75 -3.23
CA SER A 132 -4.71 12.28 -3.76
C SER A 132 -4.54 13.77 -4.04
N ILE A 133 -5.32 14.34 -4.96
CA ILE A 133 -5.42 15.80 -5.09
C ILE A 133 -5.85 16.46 -3.77
N LEU A 134 -6.64 15.74 -2.95
CA LEU A 134 -7.05 16.18 -1.62
C LEU A 134 -5.91 16.17 -0.59
N GLY A 135 -4.75 15.63 -0.94
CA GLY A 135 -3.50 15.76 -0.18
C GLY A 135 -2.74 17.07 -0.44
N VAL A 136 -3.23 17.91 -1.36
CA VAL A 136 -2.65 19.21 -1.71
C VAL A 136 -3.71 20.32 -1.63
N VAL A 137 -4.94 20.03 -2.05
CA VAL A 137 -6.07 20.98 -2.06
C VAL A 137 -7.22 20.39 -1.24
N PRO A 138 -7.40 20.80 0.03
CA PRO A 138 -8.51 20.30 0.83
C PRO A 138 -9.85 20.87 0.35
N LEU A 139 -10.90 20.07 0.43
CA LEU A 139 -12.28 20.46 0.12
C LEU A 139 -13.19 20.32 1.35
N PRO A 140 -14.35 21.01 1.39
CA PRO A 140 -15.37 20.75 2.39
C PRO A 140 -15.81 19.28 2.40
N TYR A 141 -16.23 18.82 3.58
CA TYR A 141 -16.76 17.48 3.83
C TYR A 141 -15.79 16.30 3.66
N VAL A 142 -14.47 16.55 3.55
CA VAL A 142 -13.44 15.50 3.43
C VAL A 142 -12.27 15.70 4.39
N ALA A 143 -12.51 16.35 5.53
CA ALA A 143 -11.48 16.82 6.45
C ALA A 143 -10.47 15.71 6.84
N LEU A 144 -10.93 14.57 7.36
CA LEU A 144 -10.05 13.49 7.80
C LEU A 144 -9.30 12.83 6.64
N TYR A 145 -9.96 12.62 5.49
CA TYR A 145 -9.31 12.03 4.32
C TYR A 145 -8.23 12.96 3.76
N ALA A 146 -8.56 14.24 3.58
CA ALA A 146 -7.62 15.27 3.13
C ALA A 146 -6.43 15.36 4.09
N ALA A 147 -6.66 15.41 5.41
CA ALA A 147 -5.59 15.41 6.41
C ALA A 147 -4.69 14.19 6.29
N SER A 148 -5.26 12.98 6.18
CA SER A 148 -4.47 11.74 6.00
C SER A 148 -3.62 11.78 4.72
N LYS A 149 -4.14 12.35 3.62
CA LYS A 149 -3.42 12.44 2.35
C LYS A 149 -2.38 13.56 2.30
N HIS A 150 -2.57 14.65 3.05
CA HIS A 150 -1.50 15.64 3.27
C HIS A 150 -0.35 15.03 4.07
N ALA A 151 -0.63 14.18 5.06
CA ALA A 151 0.41 13.45 5.78
C ALA A 151 1.20 12.51 4.85
N VAL A 152 0.52 11.84 3.91
CA VAL A 152 1.20 11.03 2.87
C VAL A 152 2.10 11.88 1.98
N GLU A 153 1.63 13.05 1.52
CA GLU A 153 2.42 13.96 0.69
C GLU A 153 3.67 14.43 1.45
N GLY A 154 3.51 14.92 2.69
CA GLY A 154 4.61 15.38 3.52
C GLY A 154 5.61 14.29 3.91
N TYR A 155 5.21 13.02 3.94
CA TYR A 155 6.13 11.90 4.18
C TYR A 155 6.86 11.42 2.92
N THR A 156 6.30 11.70 1.74
CA THR A 156 6.85 11.24 0.46
C THR A 156 7.87 12.22 -0.12
N GLY A 157 7.63 13.53 0.08
CA GLY A 157 8.44 14.63 -0.44
C GLY A 157 9.85 14.74 0.12
#